data_AF-A0A0D6M1W9-F1
#
_entry.id   AF-A0A0D6M1W9-F1
#
_cell.length_a   1.000
_cell.length_b   1.000
_cell.length_c   1.000
_cell.angle_alpha   90.00
_cell.angle_beta   90.00
_cell.angle_gamma   90.00
#
_symmetry.space_group_name_H-M   'P 1'
#
loop_
_entity.id
_entity.type
_entity.pdbx_description
1 polymer ?
#
loop_
_entity_poly.entity_id
_entity_poly.type
_entity_poly.pdbx_seq_one_letter_code
_entity_poly.pdbx_strand_id
1 'polypeptide(L)'
;MKEEEDEELNRLIAENDRINKEKAEARAIREQAEWKKTQLEILSEIEDALQKQQKMAKEASEEYYDPRPVKYQEGVPTRQKGRLFDRTLGVAQSTSGEEEQGEREVTKASGA
;
A
#
# COMPACT_ATOMS: atom_id res chain seq x y z
N MET A 1 -33.31 -52.04 -58.38
CA MET A 1 -33.90 -50.68 -58.34
C MET A 1 -33.98 -50.18 -56.90
N LYS A 2 -34.97 -50.56 -56.07
CA LYS A 2 -35.04 -50.06 -54.67
C LYS A 2 -33.81 -50.39 -53.81
N GLU A 3 -33.33 -51.62 -53.85
CA GLU A 3 -32.17 -52.02 -53.03
C GLU A 3 -30.88 -51.31 -53.46
N GLU A 4 -30.70 -51.07 -54.76
CA GLU A 4 -29.54 -50.34 -55.30
C GLU A 4 -29.60 -48.85 -54.94
N GLU A 5 -30.80 -48.25 -54.96
CA GLU A 5 -31.05 -46.87 -54.52
C GLU A 5 -30.78 -46.72 -53.02
N ASP A 6 -31.19 -47.70 -52.20
CA ASP A 6 -30.93 -47.71 -50.76
C ASP A 6 -29.42 -47.85 -50.46
N GLU A 7 -28.70 -48.67 -51.23
CA GLU A 7 -27.23 -48.77 -51.12
C GLU A 7 -26.53 -47.47 -51.52
N GLU A 8 -26.96 -46.82 -52.60
CA GLU A 8 -26.41 -45.53 -53.03
C GLU A 8 -26.65 -44.44 -51.98
N LEU A 9 -27.86 -44.39 -51.41
CA LEU A 9 -28.20 -43.48 -50.33
C LEU A 9 -27.32 -43.71 -49.10
N ASN A 10 -27.13 -44.97 -48.69
CA ASN A 10 -26.27 -45.32 -47.57
C ASN A 10 -24.81 -44.89 -47.80
N ARG A 11 -24.30 -45.02 -49.03
CA ARG A 11 -22.94 -44.54 -49.39
C ARG A 11 -22.84 -43.02 -49.30
N LEU A 12 -23.85 -42.30 -49.80
CA LEU A 12 -23.89 -40.84 -49.74
C LEU A 12 -23.97 -40.31 -48.31
N ILE A 13 -24.75 -40.96 -47.45
CA ILE A 13 -24.82 -40.61 -46.02
C ILE A 13 -23.46 -40.79 -45.36
N ALA A 14 -22.82 -41.95 -45.57
CA ALA A 14 -21.51 -42.23 -45.00
C ALA A 14 -20.45 -41.20 -45.44
N GLU A 15 -20.45 -40.79 -46.71
CA GLU A 15 -19.54 -39.76 -47.20
C GLU A 15 -19.86 -38.38 -46.61
N ASN A 16 -21.13 -38.02 -46.48
CA ASN A 16 -21.54 -36.77 -45.85
C ASN A 16 -21.10 -36.70 -44.38
N ASP A 17 -21.27 -37.80 -43.64
CA ASP A 17 -20.85 -37.90 -42.25
C ASP A 17 -19.35 -37.73 -42.08
N ARG A 18 -18.54 -38.29 -42.99
CA ARG A 18 -17.09 -38.09 -43.01
C ARG A 18 -16.72 -36.63 -43.22
N ILE A 19 -17.30 -35.99 -44.24
CA ILE A 19 -17.07 -34.58 -44.54
C ILE A 19 -17.50 -33.68 -43.36
N ASN A 20 -18.63 -34.00 -42.74
CA ASN A 20 -19.12 -33.25 -41.58
C ASN A 20 -18.19 -33.40 -40.38
N LYS A 21 -17.67 -34.61 -40.13
CA LYS A 21 -16.70 -34.86 -39.07
C LYS A 21 -15.40 -34.09 -39.30
N GLU A 22 -14.85 -34.13 -40.52
CA GLU A 22 -13.65 -33.36 -40.87
C GLU A 22 -13.87 -31.85 -40.70
N LYS A 23 -15.03 -31.33 -41.13
CA LYS A 23 -15.38 -29.92 -40.92
C LYS A 23 -15.54 -29.58 -39.44
N ALA A 24 -16.12 -30.48 -38.64
CA ALA A 24 -16.26 -30.28 -37.20
C ALA A 24 -14.89 -30.22 -36.51
N GLU A 25 -13.98 -31.14 -36.86
CA GLU A 25 -12.61 -31.15 -36.35
C GLU A 25 -11.84 -29.90 -36.77
N ALA A 26 -11.96 -29.48 -38.04
CA ALA A 26 -11.33 -28.25 -38.52
C ALA A 26 -11.85 -27.00 -37.80
N ARG A 27 -13.15 -26.94 -37.49
CA ARG A 27 -13.73 -25.85 -36.68
C ARG A 27 -13.19 -25.89 -35.25
N ALA A 28 -13.15 -27.06 -34.62
CA ALA A 28 -12.62 -27.21 -33.27
C ALA A 28 -11.15 -26.78 -33.17
N ILE A 29 -10.32 -27.11 -34.18
CA ILE A 29 -8.92 -26.68 -34.23
C ILE A 29 -8.81 -25.16 -34.36
N ARG A 30 -9.62 -24.54 -35.23
CA ARG A 30 -9.64 -23.08 -35.40
C ARG A 30 -10.07 -22.38 -34.12
N GLU A 31 -11.16 -22.83 -33.51
CA GLU A 31 -11.67 -22.30 -32.26
C GLU A 31 -10.63 -22.44 -31.14
N GLN A 32 -9.96 -23.60 -31.02
CA GLN A 32 -8.87 -23.77 -30.06
C GLN A 32 -7.68 -22.85 -30.33
N ALA A 33 -7.33 -22.61 -31.60
CA ALA A 33 -6.24 -21.71 -31.95
C ALA A 33 -6.59 -20.24 -31.64
N GLU A 34 -7.82 -19.83 -31.96
CA GLU A 34 -8.35 -18.51 -31.62
C GLU A 34 -8.43 -18.32 -30.10
N TRP A 35 -8.92 -19.33 -29.37
CA TRP A 35 -8.95 -19.34 -27.91
C TRP A 35 -7.55 -19.22 -27.30
N LYS A 36 -6.57 -19.99 -27.79
CA LYS A 36 -5.18 -19.86 -27.33
C LYS A 36 -4.61 -18.48 -27.62
N LYS A 37 -4.95 -17.89 -28.77
CA LYS A 37 -4.51 -16.54 -29.14
C LYS A 37 -5.08 -15.50 -28.18
N THR A 38 -6.38 -15.54 -27.87
CA THR A 38 -6.99 -14.61 -26.92
C THR A 38 -6.43 -14.79 -25.51
N GLN A 39 -6.18 -16.04 -25.08
CA GLN A 39 -5.50 -16.31 -23.81
C GLN A 39 -4.11 -15.67 -23.75
N LEU A 40 -3.32 -15.77 -24.82
CA LEU A 40 -1.98 -15.16 -24.88
C LEU A 40 -2.04 -13.62 -24.85
N GLU A 41 -3.01 -13.02 -25.54
CA GLU A 41 -3.22 -11.57 -25.54
C GLU A 41 -3.57 -11.06 -24.12
N ILE A 42 -4.48 -11.74 -23.42
CA ILE A 42 -4.83 -11.41 -22.03
C ILE A 42 -3.61 -11.52 -21.11
N LEU A 43 -2.82 -12.58 -21.23
CA LEU A 43 -1.61 -12.75 -20.41
C LEU A 43 -0.60 -11.64 -20.66
N SER A 44 -0.38 -11.27 -21.93
CA SER A 44 0.51 -10.16 -22.30
C SER A 44 0.03 -8.84 -21.69
N GLU A 45 -1.27 -8.55 -21.72
CA GLU A 45 -1.83 -7.32 -21.15
C GLU A 45 -1.66 -7.29 -19.62
N ILE A 46 -1.84 -8.43 -18.95
CA ILE A 46 -1.60 -8.56 -17.51
C ILE A 46 -0.12 -8.34 -17.18
N GLU A 47 0.79 -8.92 -17.95
CA GLU A 47 2.23 -8.74 -17.76
C GLU A 47 2.62 -7.26 -17.90
N ASP A 48 2.14 -6.58 -18.94
CA ASP A 48 2.39 -5.15 -19.16
C ASP A 48 1.82 -4.28 -18.02
N ALA A 49 0.61 -4.59 -17.56
CA ALA A 49 -0.01 -3.88 -16.44
C ALA A 49 0.78 -4.09 -15.14
N LEU A 50 1.25 -5.31 -14.88
CA LEU A 50 2.05 -5.65 -13.71
C LEU A 50 3.41 -4.95 -13.75
N GLN A 51 4.08 -4.92 -14.90
CA GLN A 51 5.34 -4.20 -15.07
C GLN A 51 5.18 -2.70 -14.80
N LYS A 52 4.09 -2.08 -15.30
CA LYS A 52 3.78 -0.67 -15.02
C LYS A 52 3.58 -0.44 -13.51
N GLN A 53 2.81 -1.30 -12.85
CA GLN A 53 2.61 -1.21 -11.39
C GLN A 53 3.93 -1.34 -10.62
N GLN A 54 4.77 -2.31 -10.99
CA GLN A 54 6.09 -2.49 -10.36
C GLN A 54 6.98 -1.27 -10.55
N LYS A 55 6.99 -0.68 -11.74
CA LYS A 55 7.74 0.55 -12.02
C LYS A 55 7.26 1.71 -11.15
N MET A 56 5.95 1.95 -11.10
CA MET A 56 5.36 2.99 -10.25
C MET A 56 5.68 2.75 -8.76
N ALA A 57 5.57 1.52 -8.28
CA ALA A 57 5.89 1.18 -6.90
C ALA A 57 7.38 1.42 -6.57
N LYS A 58 8.27 1.09 -7.52
CA LYS A 58 9.71 1.36 -7.37
C LYS A 58 10.00 2.86 -7.29
N GLU A 59 9.44 3.65 -8.19
CA GLU A 59 9.59 5.11 -8.19
C GLU A 59 9.06 5.73 -6.89
N ALA A 60 7.87 5.32 -6.44
CA ALA A 60 7.29 5.77 -5.18
C ALA A 60 8.13 5.37 -3.95
N SER A 61 8.75 4.20 -3.97
CA SER A 61 9.63 3.76 -2.88
C SER A 61 10.94 4.54 -2.81
N GLU A 62 11.43 5.04 -3.94
CA GLU A 62 12.66 5.82 -4.03
C GLU A 62 12.42 7.29 -3.62
N GLU A 63 11.21 7.80 -3.82
CA GLU A 63 10.81 9.17 -3.42
C GLU A 63 10.49 9.30 -1.91
N TYR A 64 10.32 8.18 -1.19
CA TYR A 64 10.03 8.21 0.25
C TYR A 64 11.30 8.51 1.07
N TYR A 65 11.61 9.79 1.23
CA TYR A 65 12.59 10.29 2.19
C TYR A 65 11.98 10.27 3.60
N ASP A 66 12.42 9.33 4.45
CA ASP A 66 12.08 9.26 5.87
C ASP A 66 13.23 9.83 6.72
N PRO A 67 13.27 11.16 6.96
CA PRO A 67 14.29 11.75 7.80
C PRO A 67 14.15 11.25 9.23
N ARG A 68 15.26 10.83 9.83
CA ARG A 68 15.28 10.47 11.26
C ARG A 68 14.69 11.62 12.09
N PRO A 69 13.78 11.35 13.04
CA PRO A 69 13.17 12.38 13.86
C PRO A 69 14.24 13.18 14.58
N VAL A 70 14.34 14.47 14.28
CA VAL A 70 15.30 15.37 14.94
C VAL A 70 14.77 15.65 16.34
N LYS A 71 15.44 15.12 17.36
CA LYS A 71 15.02 15.29 18.77
C LYS A 71 15.15 16.74 19.26
N TYR A 72 16.06 17.52 18.69
CA TYR A 72 16.33 18.91 19.03
C TYR A 72 16.74 19.68 17.77
N GLN A 73 16.11 20.82 17.48
CA GLN A 73 16.64 21.74 16.46
C GLN A 73 18.08 22.09 16.85
N GLU A 74 19.05 21.81 15.97
CA GLU A 74 20.45 22.14 16.24
C GLU A 74 20.60 23.66 16.40
N GLY A 75 20.93 24.06 17.62
CA GLY A 75 21.07 25.45 18.02
C GLY A 75 21.22 25.53 19.53
N VAL A 76 21.93 26.55 20.01
CA VAL A 76 22.00 26.82 21.46
C VAL A 76 20.59 27.22 21.90
N PRO A 77 19.91 26.46 22.79
CA PRO A 77 18.58 26.83 23.25
C PRO A 77 18.63 28.28 23.73
N THR A 78 17.79 29.14 23.14
CA THR A 78 17.76 30.55 23.49
C THR A 78 17.51 30.62 24.98
N ARG A 79 18.48 31.14 25.74
CA ARG A 79 18.44 31.19 27.21
C ARG A 79 17.10 31.79 27.64
N GLN A 80 16.15 30.95 28.08
CA GLN A 80 14.91 31.41 28.67
C GLN A 80 15.30 32.22 29.89
N LYS A 81 15.19 33.56 29.79
CA LYS A 81 15.15 34.38 31.00
C LYS A 81 13.94 33.87 31.78
N GLY A 82 14.20 33.30 32.95
CA GLY A 82 13.25 32.46 33.68
C GLY A 82 11.85 33.05 33.71
N ARG A 83 10.84 32.18 33.63
CA ARG A 83 9.47 32.59 33.97
C ARG A 83 9.53 33.06 35.41
N LEU A 84 9.32 34.36 35.59
CA LEU A 84 8.87 34.91 36.85
C LEU A 84 7.62 34.10 37.19
N PHE A 85 7.70 33.19 38.15
CA PHE A 85 6.51 32.49 38.63
C PHE A 85 5.52 33.57 39.06
N ASP A 86 4.34 33.53 38.45
CA ASP A 86 3.31 34.55 38.62
C ASP A 86 2.79 34.49 40.06
N ARG A 87 2.99 35.58 40.79
CA ARG A 87 2.78 35.69 42.24
C ARG A 87 1.28 35.88 42.60
N THR A 88 0.34 35.29 41.86
CA THR A 88 -1.08 35.66 42.01
C THR A 88 -2.14 34.58 41.73
N LEU A 89 -1.86 33.28 41.89
CA LEU A 89 -2.97 32.33 42.12
C LEU A 89 -3.12 32.07 43.61
N GLY A 90 -3.73 33.07 44.26
CA GLY A 90 -4.23 32.93 45.62
C GLY A 90 -5.41 31.96 45.66
N VAL A 91 -5.23 30.85 46.38
CA VAL A 91 -6.31 30.18 47.11
C VAL A 91 -5.72 29.74 48.44
N ALA A 92 -6.20 30.35 49.52
CA ALA A 92 -5.87 29.95 50.88
C ALA A 92 -6.64 28.66 51.23
N GLN A 93 -5.95 27.67 51.79
CA GLN A 93 -6.57 26.65 52.63
C GLN A 93 -5.73 26.42 53.89
N SER A 94 -6.22 27.02 54.98
CA SER A 94 -6.23 26.60 56.39
C SER A 94 -5.13 25.65 56.91
N THR A 95 -4.21 26.25 57.67
CA THR A 95 -3.67 25.86 59.01
C THR A 95 -3.84 24.42 59.52
N SER A 96 -2.71 23.76 59.84
CA SER A 96 -2.50 23.09 61.14
C SER A 96 -1.02 22.73 61.39
N GLY A 97 -0.44 23.28 62.46
CA GLY A 97 0.84 22.88 63.10
C GLY A 97 2.09 23.51 62.48
N GLU A 98 2.65 24.60 63.02
CA GLU A 98 3.64 24.59 64.13
C GLU A 98 4.86 23.70 63.77
N GLU A 99 6.10 24.17 63.71
CA GLU A 99 6.77 25.05 64.66
C GLU A 99 7.84 25.93 64.00
N GLU A 100 8.02 27.10 64.60
CA GLU A 100 9.14 28.00 64.42
C GLU A 100 10.47 27.32 64.78
N GLN A 101 11.52 27.65 64.03
CA GLN A 101 12.80 27.98 64.63
C GLN A 101 13.59 28.85 63.66
N GLY A 102 13.70 30.12 64.03
CA GLY A 102 14.59 31.06 63.40
C GLY A 102 16.02 30.85 63.90
N GLU A 103 16.98 31.27 63.10
CA GLU A 103 18.25 31.80 63.60
C GLU A 103 18.78 32.86 62.62
N ARG A 104 18.93 34.08 63.16
CA ARG A 104 19.70 35.19 62.59
C ARG A 104 21.18 34.78 62.67
N GLU A 105 22.03 35.08 61.70
CA GLU A 105 22.75 36.36 61.64
C GLU A 105 23.54 36.46 60.32
N VAL A 106 23.42 37.61 59.64
CA VAL A 106 24.48 38.12 58.74
C VAL A 106 24.76 39.53 59.21
N THR A 107 25.90 39.72 59.87
CA THR A 107 26.44 41.05 60.16
C THR A 107 27.15 41.63 58.93
N LYS A 108 27.05 42.95 58.83
CA LYS A 108 27.28 43.81 57.66
C LYS A 108 28.73 43.93 57.22
N ALA A 109 28.88 44.33 55.95
CA ALA A 109 30.09 44.77 55.26
C ALA A 109 30.69 46.10 55.78
N SER A 110 31.96 46.32 55.39
CA SER A 110 32.73 47.58 55.19
C SER A 110 34.11 47.42 55.86
N GLY A 111 35.26 47.64 55.23
CA GLY A 111 35.61 48.72 54.32
C GLY A 111 36.30 49.83 55.13
N ALA A 112 37.62 49.96 54.92
CA ALA A 112 38.63 50.83 55.55
C ALA A 112 39.26 50.34 56.86
#